data_AF-A0A662UV46-F1
#
_entry.id   AF-A0A662UV46-F1
#
_cell.length_a   1.000
_cell.length_b   1.000
_cell.length_c   1.000
_cell.angle_alpha   90.00
_cell.angle_beta   90.00
_cell.angle_gamma   90.00
#
_symmetry.space_group_name_H-M   'P 1'
#
loop_
_entity.id
_entity.type
_entity.pdbx_description
1 polymer ?
#
loop_
_entity_poly.entity_id
_entity_poly.type
_entity_poly.pdbx_seq_one_letter_code
_entity_poly.pdbx_strand_id
1 'polypeptide(L)'
;MILTVEDILTITSLGFELNYFAIFNNGFLRLKNIDGHCVFFDKKLGKCNIYENRPWGCRLYPITYDPVNDEVLIDDYCPRSYEAVSYLKKYGVALLDELRRFYLSALKAKEIYGCRLMK
;
A
#
# COMPACT_ATOMS: atom_id res chain seq x y z
N MET A 1 2.87 4.66 -0.28
CA MET A 1 1.92 3.54 -0.38
C MET A 1 0.65 3.86 0.39
N ILE A 2 -0.54 3.66 -0.17
CA ILE A 2 -1.82 3.81 0.58
C ILE A 2 -2.02 2.57 1.47
N LEU A 3 -2.61 2.76 2.65
CA LEU A 3 -2.89 1.68 3.61
C LEU A 3 -4.38 1.35 3.66
N THR A 4 -4.71 0.06 3.62
CA THR A 4 -6.07 -0.44 3.87
C THR A 4 -6.35 -0.60 5.37
N VAL A 5 -7.60 -0.91 5.74
CA VAL A 5 -7.93 -1.26 7.13
C VAL A 5 -7.14 -2.50 7.56
N GLU A 6 -7.05 -3.51 6.70
CA GLU A 6 -6.36 -4.77 6.96
C GLU A 6 -4.85 -4.54 7.13
N ASP A 7 -4.24 -3.65 6.35
CA ASP A 7 -2.83 -3.29 6.52
C ASP A 7 -2.59 -2.68 7.91
N ILE A 8 -3.44 -1.76 8.33
CA ILE A 8 -3.34 -1.11 9.65
C ILE A 8 -3.51 -2.12 10.78
N LEU A 9 -4.53 -2.97 10.71
CA LEU A 9 -4.77 -4.00 11.73
C LEU A 9 -3.61 -5.00 11.78
N THR A 10 -3.10 -5.42 10.63
CA THR A 10 -1.95 -6.32 10.54
C THR A 10 -0.72 -5.71 11.20
N ILE A 11 -0.35 -4.48 10.84
CA ILE A 11 0.86 -3.85 11.37
C ILE A 11 0.72 -3.51 12.86
N THR A 12 -0.45 -3.04 13.30
CA THR A 12 -0.69 -2.77 14.73
C THR A 12 -0.63 -4.04 15.58
N SER A 13 -1.07 -5.19 15.04
CA SER A 13 -0.95 -6.49 15.74
C SER A 13 0.50 -6.94 15.97
N LEU A 14 1.47 -6.40 15.24
CA LEU A 14 2.90 -6.63 15.47
C LEU A 14 3.48 -5.75 16.60
N GLY A 15 2.66 -4.89 17.22
CA GLY A 15 3.06 -3.99 18.30
C GLY A 15 3.49 -2.59 17.86
N PHE A 16 3.28 -2.22 16.59
CA PHE A 16 3.56 -0.87 16.11
C PHE A 16 2.39 0.08 16.34
N GLU A 17 2.67 1.24 16.93
CA GLU A 17 1.71 2.33 17.06
C GLU A 17 1.33 2.91 15.69
N LEU A 18 0.07 3.30 15.50
CA LEU A 18 -0.42 3.80 14.21
C LEU A 18 0.38 5.02 13.72
N ASN A 19 0.68 5.97 14.60
CA ASN A 19 1.43 7.20 14.27
C ASN A 19 2.92 6.97 13.98
N TYR A 20 3.45 5.80 14.34
CA TYR A 20 4.81 5.42 14.00
C TYR A 20 4.93 5.14 12.50
N PHE A 21 4.00 4.34 11.94
CA PHE A 21 4.12 3.86 10.57
C PHE A 21 3.19 4.50 9.55
N ALA A 22 2.13 5.19 9.98
CA ALA A 22 1.17 5.81 9.09
C ALA A 22 1.20 7.34 9.19
N ILE A 23 0.92 8.00 8.07
CA ILE A 23 0.70 9.45 7.97
C ILE A 23 -0.54 9.70 7.11
N PHE A 24 -1.33 10.72 7.45
CA PHE A 24 -2.43 11.16 6.59
C PHE A 24 -1.91 12.14 5.54
N ASN A 25 -2.01 11.79 4.26
CA ASN A 25 -1.54 12.64 3.16
C ASN A 25 -2.33 12.36 1.86
N ASN A 26 -2.65 13.41 1.11
CA ASN A 26 -3.41 13.37 -0.15
C ASN A 26 -4.71 12.58 -0.02
N GLY A 27 -5.44 12.80 1.09
CA GLY A 27 -6.74 12.19 1.34
C GLY A 27 -6.72 10.73 1.82
N PHE A 28 -5.54 10.12 2.05
CA PHE A 28 -5.42 8.73 2.48
C PHE A 28 -4.47 8.57 3.67
N LEU A 29 -4.65 7.51 4.46
CA LEU A 29 -3.54 7.00 5.27
C LEU A 29 -2.53 6.35 4.35
N ARG A 30 -1.27 6.75 4.53
CA ARG A 30 -0.14 6.26 3.75
C ARG A 30 0.95 5.75 4.67
N LEU A 31 1.65 4.73 4.20
CA LEU A 31 2.87 4.26 4.83
C LEU A 31 3.89 5.41 4.87
N LYS A 32 4.39 5.69 6.06
CA LYS A 32 5.28 6.81 6.34
C LYS A 32 6.67 6.53 5.76
N ASN A 33 7.25 7.57 5.17
CA ASN A 33 8.65 7.57 4.77
C ASN A 33 9.47 8.46 5.72
N ILE A 34 10.69 8.04 6.04
CA ILE A 34 11.70 8.78 6.80
C ILE A 34 12.99 8.76 5.98
N ASP A 35 13.58 9.94 5.75
CA ASP A 35 14.78 10.13 4.93
C ASP A 35 14.70 9.47 3.54
N GLY A 36 13.54 9.59 2.88
CA GLY A 36 13.31 9.04 1.54
C GLY A 36 13.01 7.55 1.48
N HIS A 37 12.99 6.83 2.61
CA HIS A 37 12.69 5.40 2.65
C HIS A 37 11.46 5.10 3.50
N CYS A 38 10.81 3.96 3.24
CA CYS A 38 9.77 3.43 4.13
C CYS A 38 10.30 3.30 5.56
N VAL A 39 9.48 3.66 6.55
CA VAL A 39 9.78 3.52 7.99
C VAL A 39 10.22 2.09 8.40
N PHE A 40 9.78 1.07 7.66
CA PHE A 40 10.17 -0.32 7.89
C PHE A 40 11.38 -0.79 7.07
N PHE A 41 11.99 0.07 6.26
CA PHE A 41 13.17 -0.27 5.49
C PHE A 41 14.43 -0.20 6.36
N ASP A 42 15.07 -1.34 6.55
CA ASP A 42 16.39 -1.43 7.16
C ASP A 42 17.47 -1.12 6.11
N LYS A 43 18.07 0.06 6.23
CA LYS A 43 19.15 0.53 5.34
C LYS A 43 20.42 -0.34 5.42
N LYS A 44 20.70 -0.97 6.56
CA LYS A 44 21.90 -1.80 6.76
C LYS A 44 21.72 -3.17 6.09
N LEU A 45 20.54 -3.75 6.22
CA LEU A 45 20.23 -5.07 5.65
C LEU A 45 19.68 -4.99 4.21
N GLY A 46 19.24 -3.81 3.78
CA GLY A 46 18.59 -3.62 2.48
C GLY A 46 17.23 -4.31 2.39
N LYS A 47 16.52 -4.49 3.50
CA LYS A 47 15.30 -5.30 3.61
C LYS A 47 14.20 -4.61 4.38
N CYS A 48 12.96 -5.06 4.20
CA CYS A 48 11.83 -4.64 5.00
C CYS A 48 11.76 -5.46 6.30
N ASN A 49 11.65 -4.79 7.45
CA ASN A 49 11.58 -5.46 8.76
C ASN A 49 10.23 -6.14 9.03
N ILE A 50 9.20 -5.83 8.24
CA ILE A 50 7.89 -6.49 8.29
C ILE A 50 7.57 -7.18 6.96
N TYR A 51 8.58 -7.74 6.27
CA TYR A 51 8.42 -8.21 4.89
C TYR A 51 7.24 -9.17 4.70
N GLU A 52 7.03 -10.14 5.60
CA GLU A 52 5.91 -11.08 5.55
C GLU A 52 4.54 -10.39 5.75
N ASN A 53 4.51 -9.37 6.60
CA ASN A 53 3.33 -8.60 6.95
C ASN A 53 3.20 -7.28 6.16
N ARG A 54 3.94 -7.13 5.06
CA ARG A 54 3.98 -5.88 4.30
C ARG A 54 2.61 -5.52 3.72
N PRO A 55 2.29 -4.21 3.58
CA PRO A 55 1.00 -3.77 3.06
C PRO A 55 0.66 -4.35 1.69
N TRP A 56 -0.64 -4.46 1.38
CA TRP A 56 -1.12 -4.96 0.10
C TRP A 56 -0.49 -4.28 -1.11
N GLY A 57 -0.45 -2.95 -1.11
CA GLY A 57 0.17 -2.24 -2.22
C GLY A 57 1.67 -2.51 -2.36
N CYS A 58 2.39 -2.86 -1.28
CA CYS A 58 3.79 -3.31 -1.37
C CYS A 58 3.91 -4.74 -1.92
N ARG A 59 2.88 -5.58 -1.80
CA ARG A 59 2.84 -6.93 -2.40
C ARG A 59 2.55 -6.88 -3.89
N LEU A 60 1.69 -5.94 -4.30
CA LEU A 60 1.22 -5.82 -5.67
C LEU A 60 2.16 -5.04 -6.59
N TYR A 61 2.99 -4.15 -6.05
CA TYR A 61 3.91 -3.34 -6.85
C TYR A 61 4.75 -4.22 -7.80
N PRO A 62 4.81 -3.90 -9.11
CA PRO A 62 4.50 -2.60 -9.73
C PRO A 62 3.05 -2.39 -10.22
N ILE A 63 2.12 -3.28 -9.89
CA ILE A 63 0.70 -3.09 -10.24
C ILE A 63 0.09 -2.01 -9.33
N THR A 64 -0.53 -1.01 -9.94
CA THR A 64 -1.24 0.08 -9.28
C THR A 64 -2.66 0.22 -9.83
N TYR A 65 -3.49 1.03 -9.19
CA TYR A 65 -4.89 1.21 -9.54
C TYR A 65 -5.20 2.69 -9.70
N ASP A 66 -5.81 3.05 -10.83
CA ASP A 66 -6.37 4.38 -11.07
C ASP A 66 -7.87 4.36 -10.77
N PRO A 67 -8.30 4.91 -9.61
CA PRO A 67 -9.70 4.94 -9.24
C PRO A 67 -10.54 5.94 -10.06
N VAL A 68 -9.92 6.86 -10.81
CA VAL A 68 -10.64 7.86 -11.61
C VAL A 68 -11.11 7.24 -12.92
N ASN A 69 -10.22 6.51 -13.60
CA ASN A 69 -10.51 5.83 -14.85
C ASN A 69 -10.98 4.37 -14.65
N ASP A 70 -10.89 3.86 -13.41
CA ASP A 70 -11.24 2.48 -13.05
C ASP A 70 -10.38 1.44 -13.78
N GLU A 71 -9.07 1.70 -13.81
CA GLU A 71 -8.10 0.95 -14.60
C GLU A 71 -6.94 0.41 -13.74
N VAL A 72 -6.38 -0.72 -14.18
CA VAL A 72 -5.16 -1.28 -13.62
C VAL A 72 -3.96 -0.74 -14.37
N LEU A 73 -3.04 -0.10 -13.65
CA LEU A 73 -1.82 0.49 -14.20
C LEU A 73 -0.59 -0.32 -13.79
N ILE A 74 0.48 -0.23 -14.58
CA ILE A 74 1.81 -0.72 -14.20
C ILE A 74 2.72 0.49 -14.08
N ASP A 75 3.41 0.59 -12.94
CA ASP A 75 4.49 1.55 -12.77
C ASP A 75 5.70 1.13 -13.62
N ASP A 76 5.94 1.88 -14.70
CA ASP A 76 7.00 1.64 -15.69
C ASP A 76 8.39 2.03 -15.17
N TYR A 77 8.50 2.85 -14.12
CA TYR A 77 9.75 3.13 -13.44
C TYR A 77 10.27 1.93 -12.65
N CYS A 78 9.44 0.90 -12.40
CA CYS A 78 9.91 -0.33 -11.80
C CYS A 78 10.68 -1.18 -12.82
N PRO A 79 11.94 -1.59 -12.52
CA PRO A 79 12.69 -2.50 -13.38
C PRO A 79 12.02 -3.86 -13.63
N ARG A 80 11.05 -4.23 -12.78
CA ARG A 80 10.28 -5.49 -12.86
C ARG A 80 8.88 -5.31 -13.47
N SER A 81 8.59 -4.15 -14.06
CA SER A 81 7.29 -3.86 -14.72
C SER A 81 6.90 -4.90 -15.78
N TYR A 82 7.89 -5.42 -16.52
CA TYR A 82 7.67 -6.45 -17.54
C TYR A 82 7.07 -7.75 -16.98
N GLU A 83 7.37 -8.09 -15.72
CA GLU A 83 6.80 -9.30 -15.07
C GLU A 83 5.32 -9.11 -14.77
N ALA A 84 4.90 -7.89 -14.40
CA ALA A 84 3.51 -7.57 -14.07
C ALA A 84 2.57 -7.68 -15.28
N VAL A 85 3.06 -7.45 -16.50
CA VAL A 85 2.27 -7.60 -17.75
C VAL A 85 1.71 -9.02 -17.87
N SER A 86 2.47 -10.03 -17.49
CA SER A 86 2.02 -11.42 -17.52
C SER A 86 0.89 -11.70 -16.53
N TYR A 87 0.94 -11.08 -15.33
CA TYR A 87 -0.10 -11.17 -14.32
C TYR A 87 -1.40 -10.53 -14.79
N LEU A 88 -1.33 -9.34 -15.41
CA LEU A 88 -2.52 -8.67 -15.95
C LEU A 88 -3.23 -9.51 -17.01
N LYS A 89 -2.47 -10.07 -17.95
CA LYS A 89 -3.04 -10.95 -18.98
C LYS A 89 -3.73 -12.18 -18.40
N LYS A 90 -3.22 -12.69 -17.27
CA LYS A 90 -3.74 -13.89 -16.61
C LYS A 90 -4.97 -13.62 -15.74
N TYR A 91 -4.98 -12.51 -14.99
CA TYR A 91 -5.99 -12.27 -13.95
C TYR A 91 -6.94 -11.11 -14.23
N GLY A 92 -6.63 -10.24 -15.20
CA GLY A 92 -7.49 -9.19 -15.75
C GLY A 92 -8.56 -8.65 -14.81
N VAL A 93 -9.84 -8.94 -15.12
CA VAL A 93 -11.02 -8.47 -14.39
C VAL A 93 -10.98 -8.82 -12.90
N ALA A 94 -10.53 -10.03 -12.53
CA ALA A 94 -10.48 -10.45 -11.13
C ALA A 94 -9.50 -9.60 -10.30
N LEU A 95 -8.40 -9.18 -10.91
CA LEU A 95 -7.43 -8.27 -10.28
C LEU A 95 -8.03 -6.86 -10.13
N LEU A 96 -8.76 -6.36 -11.13
CA LEU A 96 -9.44 -5.07 -11.03
C LEU A 96 -10.43 -5.06 -9.85
N ASP A 97 -11.23 -6.11 -9.70
CA ASP A 97 -12.17 -6.23 -8.58
C ASP A 97 -11.46 -6.27 -7.22
N GLU A 98 -10.28 -6.89 -7.14
CA GLU A 98 -9.48 -6.91 -5.92
C GLU A 98 -8.90 -5.52 -5.60
N LEU A 99 -8.39 -4.82 -6.61
CA LEU A 99 -7.88 -3.45 -6.46
C LEU A 99 -8.98 -2.48 -6.03
N ARG A 100 -10.20 -2.61 -6.59
CA ARG A 100 -11.39 -1.86 -6.13
C ARG A 100 -11.67 -2.12 -4.65
N ARG A 101 -11.64 -3.38 -4.21
CA ARG A 101 -11.83 -3.73 -2.78
C ARG A 101 -10.76 -3.08 -1.89
N PHE A 102 -9.49 -3.11 -2.30
CA PHE A 102 -8.42 -2.45 -1.55
C PHE A 102 -8.59 -0.94 -1.50
N TYR A 103 -9.01 -0.32 -2.60
CA TYR A 103 -9.29 1.12 -2.64
C TYR A 103 -10.43 1.51 -1.70
N LEU A 104 -11.54 0.76 -1.71
CA LEU A 104 -12.65 0.97 -0.77
C LEU A 104 -12.23 0.77 0.68
N SER A 105 -11.40 -0.23 0.98
CA SER A 105 -10.86 -0.43 2.32
C SER A 105 -9.95 0.74 2.73
N ALA A 106 -9.15 1.29 1.82
CA ALA A 106 -8.34 2.48 2.10
C ALA A 106 -9.18 3.74 2.38
N LEU A 107 -10.30 3.93 1.66
CA LEU A 107 -11.26 5.00 1.96
C LEU A 107 -11.87 4.82 3.36
N LYS A 108 -12.25 3.59 3.71
CA LYS A 108 -12.74 3.27 5.05
C LYS A 108 -11.68 3.51 6.14
N ALA A 109 -10.42 3.17 5.85
CA ALA A 109 -9.31 3.44 6.78
C ALA A 109 -9.19 4.93 7.09
N LYS A 110 -9.34 5.80 6.09
CA LYS A 110 -9.41 7.26 6.28
C LYS A 110 -10.52 7.64 7.26
N GLU A 111 -11.72 7.11 7.10
CA GLU A 111 -12.85 7.44 7.97
C GLU A 111 -12.62 7.03 9.43
N ILE A 112 -12.03 5.84 9.64
CA ILE A 112 -11.81 5.28 10.97
C ILE A 112 -10.61 5.93 11.68
N TYR A 113 -9.51 6.12 10.96
CA TYR A 113 -8.22 6.46 11.55
C TYR A 113 -7.73 7.87 11.22
N GLY A 114 -8.32 8.55 10.23
CA GLY A 114 -7.84 9.84 9.72
C GLY A 114 -7.72 10.90 10.82
N CYS A 115 -8.76 11.10 11.63
CA CYS A 115 -8.74 12.08 12.73
C CYS A 115 -7.63 11.84 13.75
N ARG A 116 -7.13 10.60 13.90
CA ARG A 116 -6.05 10.27 14.84
C ARG A 116 -4.68 10.77 14.38
N LEU A 117 -4.52 11.03 13.08
CA LEU A 117 -3.25 11.42 12.45
C LEU A 117 -3.27 12.83 11.84
N MET A 118 -4.39 13.55 11.93
CA MET A 118 -4.55 14.93 11.45
C MET A 118 -4.16 15.99 12.50
N LYS A 119 -3.41 15.61 13.54
CA LYS A 119 -2.92 16.52 14.60
C LYS A 119 -1.49 16.96 14.32
#